data_AF-A0A2N1TM17-F1
#
_entry.id   AF-A0A2N1TM17-F1
#
_cell.length_a   1.000
_cell.length_b   1.000
_cell.length_c   1.000
_cell.angle_alpha   90.00
_cell.angle_beta   90.00
_cell.angle_gamma   90.00
#
_symmetry.space_group_name_H-M   'P 1'
#
loop_
_entity.id
_entity.type
_entity.pdbx_description
1 polymer ?
#
loop_
_entity_poly.entity_id
_entity_poly.type
_entity_poly.pdbx_seq_one_letter_code
_entity_poly.pdbx_strand_id
1 'polypeptide(L)'
;MTRNCHIRWTHVEQIKKGVEIMTVEDKKQKKRVNFWIAAAPGSQVSVAGTFNNWDPKANPMKDQSGKGYFKTDMLVPAGQHEYKFVVNGEWKTDPSCQKLVPGPFGSENCVLQIAKEFKVSESTHSGKLPNKPEKSKDVELCRKK
;
A
#
# COMPACT_ATOMS: atom_id res chain seq x y z
N MET A 1 40.35 56.45 1.71
CA MET A 1 39.01 55.96 2.11
C MET A 1 38.66 54.76 1.24
N THR A 2 39.10 53.57 1.62
CA THR A 2 38.81 52.32 0.89
C THR A 2 37.80 51.54 1.72
N ARG A 3 36.54 51.54 1.27
CA ARG A 3 35.47 50.78 1.93
C ARG A 3 35.63 49.30 1.58
N ASN A 4 35.94 48.55 2.61
CA ASN A 4 36.17 47.12 2.65
C ASN A 4 34.83 46.39 2.35
N CYS A 5 34.68 45.79 1.18
CA CYS A 5 33.48 45.05 0.80
C CYS A 5 33.63 43.58 1.24
N HIS A 6 33.00 43.23 2.36
CA HIS A 6 32.93 41.84 2.84
C HIS A 6 31.86 41.09 2.05
N ILE A 7 32.29 40.31 1.06
CA ILE A 7 31.44 39.30 0.40
C ILE A 7 31.35 38.12 1.36
N ARG A 8 30.28 38.07 2.16
CA ARG A 8 29.99 36.93 3.03
C ARG A 8 29.28 35.87 2.21
N TRP A 9 30.04 34.86 1.80
CA TRP A 9 29.52 33.59 1.28
C TRP A 9 28.78 32.87 2.41
N THR A 10 27.46 32.92 2.42
CA THR A 10 26.62 32.03 3.23
C THR A 10 25.57 31.38 2.34
N HIS A 11 25.93 30.17 1.92
CA HIS A 11 25.11 28.97 1.98
C HIS A 11 23.79 28.93 1.19
N VAL A 12 23.85 28.13 0.12
CA VAL A 12 22.74 27.62 -0.68
C VAL A 12 21.77 26.83 0.20
N GLU A 13 20.72 27.48 0.71
CA GLU A 13 19.58 26.80 1.36
C GLU A 13 18.24 27.46 0.99
N GLN A 14 17.98 27.59 -0.32
CA GLN A 14 16.65 27.99 -0.83
C GLN A 14 16.03 26.96 -1.79
N ILE A 15 16.17 25.67 -1.45
CA ILE A 15 15.37 24.59 -2.10
C ILE A 15 14.66 23.76 -1.02
N LYS A 16 13.76 24.39 -0.25
CA LYS A 16 12.78 23.67 0.60
C LYS A 16 11.40 24.34 0.63
N LYS A 17 10.99 24.99 -0.47
CA LYS A 17 9.60 25.44 -0.68
C LYS A 17 9.09 24.77 -1.94
N GLY A 18 8.34 23.68 -1.80
CA GLY A 18 7.76 22.98 -2.95
C GLY A 18 7.36 21.53 -2.76
N VAL A 19 7.46 20.98 -1.54
CA VAL A 19 6.77 19.73 -1.20
C VAL A 19 6.14 19.96 0.16
N GLU A 20 4.92 20.51 0.16
CA GLU A 20 4.02 20.19 1.27
C GLU A 20 3.84 18.68 1.22
N ILE A 21 4.54 18.00 2.12
CA ILE A 21 4.27 16.60 2.42
C ILE A 21 2.89 16.63 3.04
N MET A 22 1.85 16.59 2.20
CA MET A 22 0.50 16.28 2.64
C MET A 22 0.68 14.99 3.45
N THR A 23 0.40 15.04 4.74
CA THR A 23 0.35 13.84 5.56
C THR A 23 -0.75 12.99 4.94
N VAL A 24 -0.38 12.12 4.00
CA VAL A 24 -1.28 11.12 3.44
C VAL A 24 -1.56 10.25 4.65
N GLU A 25 -2.72 10.47 5.27
CA GLU A 25 -3.24 9.50 6.22
C GLU A 25 -3.26 8.18 5.46
N ASP A 26 -2.34 7.29 5.81
CA ASP A 26 -2.27 5.93 5.31
C ASP A 26 -3.55 5.21 5.76
N LYS A 27 -4.66 5.47 5.06
CA LYS A 27 -5.90 4.75 5.27
C LYS A 27 -5.54 3.28 5.09
N LYS A 28 -5.67 2.49 6.15
CA LYS A 28 -5.31 1.07 6.17
C LYS A 28 -6.22 0.32 5.19
N GLN A 29 -5.80 0.27 3.93
CA GLN A 29 -6.55 -0.37 2.86
C GLN A 29 -6.67 -1.86 3.17
N LYS A 30 -7.85 -2.43 2.93
CA LYS A 30 -8.09 -3.86 3.06
C LYS A 30 -8.72 -4.38 1.78
N LYS A 31 -8.36 -5.60 1.38
CA LYS A 31 -8.99 -6.31 0.26
C LYS A 31 -9.69 -7.56 0.75
N ARG A 32 -10.80 -7.91 0.09
CA ARG A 32 -11.49 -9.18 0.34
C ARG A 32 -10.66 -10.30 -0.25
N VAL A 33 -10.37 -11.32 0.56
CA VAL A 33 -9.67 -12.54 0.16
C VAL A 33 -10.55 -13.73 0.51
N ASN A 34 -10.69 -14.65 -0.44
CA ASN A 34 -11.34 -15.93 -0.24
C ASN A 34 -10.25 -16.97 0.07
N PHE A 35 -10.23 -17.46 1.30
CA PHE A 35 -9.37 -18.58 1.69
C PHE A 35 -10.16 -19.87 1.54
N TRP A 36 -9.51 -20.92 1.05
CA TRP A 36 -10.11 -22.23 0.93
C TRP A 36 -9.10 -23.36 1.06
N ILE A 37 -9.58 -24.53 1.51
CA ILE A 37 -8.81 -25.76 1.55
C ILE A 37 -9.74 -26.99 1.50
N ALA A 38 -9.26 -28.08 0.91
CA ALA A 38 -9.91 -29.38 0.99
C ALA A 38 -9.46 -30.14 2.25
N ALA A 39 -10.42 -30.69 2.99
CA ALA A 39 -10.20 -31.55 4.15
C ALA A 39 -11.34 -32.58 4.26
N ALA A 40 -11.24 -33.55 5.17
CA ALA A 40 -12.33 -34.50 5.38
C ALA A 40 -13.62 -33.77 5.82
N PRO A 41 -14.81 -34.13 5.30
CA PRO A 41 -16.08 -33.59 5.78
C PRO A 41 -16.20 -33.71 7.30
N GLY A 42 -16.72 -32.67 7.96
CA GLY A 42 -16.83 -32.62 9.43
C GLY A 42 -15.55 -32.20 10.17
N SER A 43 -14.44 -31.94 9.46
CA SER A 43 -13.23 -31.38 10.09
C SER A 43 -13.48 -29.97 10.65
N GLN A 44 -12.76 -29.64 11.72
CA GLN A 44 -12.64 -28.26 12.18
C GLN A 44 -11.49 -27.60 11.42
N VAL A 45 -11.81 -26.58 10.63
CA VAL A 45 -10.82 -25.87 9.81
C VAL A 45 -10.83 -24.39 10.16
N SER A 46 -9.66 -23.79 10.33
CA SER A 46 -9.48 -22.35 10.46
C SER A 46 -8.27 -21.85 9.68
N VAL A 47 -8.21 -20.54 9.46
CA VAL A 47 -7.05 -19.86 8.87
C VAL A 47 -6.39 -18.97 9.92
N ALA A 48 -5.07 -19.03 10.01
CA ALA A 48 -4.27 -18.25 10.95
C ALA A 48 -3.08 -17.64 10.23
N GLY A 49 -2.75 -16.39 10.56
CA GLY A 49 -1.69 -15.65 9.91
C GLY A 49 -1.40 -14.31 10.58
N THR A 50 -0.50 -13.53 9.99
CA THR A 50 -0.09 -12.24 10.58
C THR A 50 -1.24 -11.23 10.69
N PHE A 51 -2.30 -11.39 9.90
CA PHE A 51 -3.50 -10.53 9.95
C PHE A 51 -4.42 -10.80 11.14
N ASN A 52 -4.29 -11.95 11.81
CA ASN A 52 -5.05 -12.32 13.01
C ASN A 52 -4.15 -12.78 14.16
N ASN A 53 -2.89 -12.34 14.17
CA ASN A 53 -1.89 -12.68 15.18
C ASN A 53 -1.69 -14.20 15.37
N TRP A 54 -1.84 -14.98 14.29
CA TRP A 54 -1.73 -16.44 14.30
C TRP A 54 -2.74 -17.13 15.25
N ASP A 55 -3.87 -16.50 15.58
CA ASP A 55 -4.91 -17.11 16.40
C ASP A 55 -5.79 -18.07 15.56
N PRO A 56 -5.72 -19.40 15.81
CA PRO A 56 -6.51 -20.38 15.07
C PRO A 56 -8.01 -20.33 15.42
N LYS A 57 -8.41 -19.63 16.48
CA LYS A 57 -9.82 -19.47 16.87
C LYS A 57 -10.48 -18.24 16.25
N ALA A 58 -9.69 -17.29 15.78
CA ALA A 58 -10.20 -16.02 15.27
C ALA A 58 -11.02 -16.18 13.97
N ASN A 59 -10.65 -17.14 13.10
CA ASN A 59 -11.23 -17.27 11.77
C ASN A 59 -11.53 -18.72 11.38
N PRO A 60 -12.58 -19.34 11.96
CA PRO A 60 -13.06 -20.65 11.53
C PRO A 60 -13.65 -20.58 10.10
N MET A 61 -13.45 -21.67 9.35
CA MET A 61 -13.92 -21.84 7.97
C MET A 61 -15.13 -22.77 7.95
N LYS A 62 -15.99 -22.61 6.92
CA LYS A 62 -17.22 -23.40 6.78
C LYS A 62 -17.15 -24.28 5.55
N ASP A 63 -17.56 -25.54 5.69
CA ASP A 63 -17.91 -26.39 4.54
C ASP A 63 -19.40 -26.26 4.25
N GLN A 64 -19.74 -25.39 3.30
CA GLN A 64 -21.13 -25.17 2.92
C GLN A 64 -21.72 -26.35 2.12
N SER A 65 -20.86 -27.16 1.51
CA SER A 65 -21.26 -28.24 0.61
C SER A 65 -21.43 -29.59 1.31
N GLY A 66 -20.83 -29.75 2.49
CA GLY A 66 -20.69 -31.03 3.18
C GLY A 66 -19.73 -32.01 2.48
N LYS A 67 -18.97 -31.54 1.47
CA LYS A 67 -18.07 -32.37 0.65
C LYS A 67 -16.60 -32.19 1.01
N GLY A 68 -16.30 -31.51 2.12
CA GLY A 68 -14.94 -31.30 2.58
C GLY A 68 -14.26 -30.08 1.97
N TYR A 69 -15.01 -29.14 1.39
CA TYR A 69 -14.46 -27.91 0.82
C TYR A 69 -14.75 -26.73 1.76
N PHE A 70 -13.74 -26.33 2.52
CA PHE A 70 -13.86 -25.27 3.52
C PHE A 70 -13.53 -23.91 2.91
N LYS A 71 -14.35 -22.89 3.18
CA LYS A 71 -14.15 -21.51 2.72
C LYS A 71 -14.33 -20.48 3.83
N THR A 72 -13.66 -19.35 3.70
CA THR A 72 -13.98 -18.11 4.42
C THR A 72 -13.59 -16.88 3.61
N ASP A 73 -14.38 -15.82 3.70
CA ASP A 73 -14.09 -14.52 3.10
C ASP A 73 -13.72 -13.51 4.19
N MET A 74 -12.58 -12.84 4.05
CA MET A 74 -12.16 -11.81 5.01
C MET A 74 -11.50 -10.61 4.37
N LEU A 75 -11.57 -9.47 5.06
CA LEU A 75 -10.87 -8.24 4.68
C LEU A 75 -9.46 -8.26 5.28
N VAL A 76 -8.46 -8.52 4.44
CA VAL A 76 -7.04 -8.55 4.81
C VAL A 76 -6.41 -7.20 4.47
N PRO A 77 -5.63 -6.58 5.38
CA PRO A 77 -4.88 -5.36 5.08
C PRO A 77 -3.99 -5.50 3.84
N ALA A 78 -3.74 -4.39 3.15
CA ALA A 78 -2.74 -4.33 2.10
C ALA A 78 -1.34 -4.48 2.69
N GLY A 79 -0.51 -5.28 2.03
CA GLY A 79 0.81 -5.68 2.52
C GLY A 79 1.11 -7.14 2.25
N GLN A 80 2.25 -7.59 2.77
CA GLN A 80 2.64 -8.98 2.77
C GLN A 80 2.15 -9.64 4.07
N HIS A 81 1.50 -10.79 3.94
CA HIS A 81 1.00 -11.58 5.05
C HIS A 81 1.50 -13.01 4.97
N GLU A 82 1.84 -13.60 6.11
CA GLU A 82 2.09 -15.02 6.22
C GLU A 82 0.87 -15.72 6.82
N TYR A 83 0.57 -16.93 6.37
CA TYR A 83 -0.56 -17.70 6.86
C TYR A 83 -0.39 -19.21 6.71
N LYS A 84 -1.26 -19.95 7.42
CA LYS A 84 -1.49 -21.39 7.35
C LYS A 84 -2.95 -21.71 7.65
N PHE A 85 -3.35 -22.93 7.29
CA PHE A 85 -4.58 -23.55 7.77
C PHE A 85 -4.31 -24.37 9.02
N VAL A 86 -5.31 -24.44 9.90
CA VAL A 86 -5.34 -25.37 11.03
C VAL A 86 -6.50 -26.33 10.81
N VAL A 87 -6.19 -27.60 10.57
CA VAL A 87 -7.16 -28.67 10.30
C VAL A 87 -7.11 -29.65 11.45
N ASN A 88 -8.16 -29.71 12.27
CA ASN A 88 -8.24 -30.55 13.47
C ASN A 88 -7.04 -30.37 14.42
N GLY A 89 -6.53 -29.14 14.53
CA GLY A 89 -5.36 -28.80 15.35
C GLY A 89 -4.01 -28.94 14.64
N GLU A 90 -3.97 -29.52 13.44
CA GLU A 90 -2.74 -29.65 12.65
C GLU A 90 -2.52 -28.45 11.72
N TRP A 91 -1.31 -27.91 11.75
CA TRP A 91 -0.90 -26.81 10.88
C TRP A 91 -0.56 -27.31 9.48
N LYS A 92 -1.24 -26.78 8.45
CA LYS A 92 -1.07 -27.14 7.04
C LYS A 92 -0.86 -25.91 6.18
N THR A 93 0.08 -25.99 5.24
CA THR A 93 0.25 -24.98 4.20
C THR A 93 -0.88 -25.10 3.18
N ASP A 94 -1.17 -24.00 2.48
CA ASP A 94 -2.12 -24.02 1.37
C ASP A 94 -1.49 -24.78 0.19
N PRO A 95 -2.13 -25.83 -0.34
CA PRO A 95 -1.63 -26.54 -1.54
C PRO A 95 -1.53 -25.65 -2.79
N SER A 96 -2.30 -24.56 -2.86
CA SER A 96 -2.33 -23.59 -3.96
C SER A 96 -1.38 -22.40 -3.78
N CYS A 97 -0.59 -22.43 -2.70
CA CYS A 97 0.34 -21.39 -2.31
C CYS A 97 1.47 -21.19 -3.32
N GLN A 98 1.63 -19.97 -3.81
CA GLN A 98 2.66 -19.64 -4.80
C GLN A 98 4.05 -19.43 -4.18
N LYS A 99 4.10 -19.03 -2.91
CA LYS A 99 5.34 -18.68 -2.24
C LYS A 99 5.32 -19.14 -0.79
N LEU A 100 6.36 -19.89 -0.44
CA LEU A 100 6.63 -20.34 0.91
C LEU A 100 7.80 -19.54 1.50
N VAL A 101 7.78 -19.33 2.81
CA VAL A 101 8.89 -18.76 3.56
C VAL A 101 9.19 -19.64 4.78
N PRO A 102 10.46 -19.74 5.22
CA PRO A 102 10.79 -20.45 6.45
C PRO A 102 10.06 -19.83 7.64
N GLY A 103 9.31 -20.67 8.34
CA GLY A 103 8.68 -20.36 9.62
C GLY A 103 9.51 -20.88 10.80
N PRO A 104 8.98 -20.75 12.03
CA PRO A 104 9.63 -21.29 13.21
C PRO A 104 9.79 -22.81 13.14
N PHE A 105 10.83 -23.32 13.80
CA PHE A 105 11.09 -24.75 13.99
C PHE A 105 11.19 -25.56 12.68
N GLY A 106 11.69 -24.94 11.60
CA GLY A 106 11.85 -25.61 10.30
C GLY A 106 10.55 -25.87 9.56
N SER A 107 9.43 -25.31 10.02
CA SER A 107 8.18 -25.30 9.26
C SER A 107 8.21 -24.23 8.15
N GLU A 108 7.26 -24.25 7.23
CA GLU A 108 7.15 -23.23 6.16
C GLU A 108 5.79 -22.56 6.22
N ASN A 109 5.71 -21.25 5.98
CA ASN A 109 4.47 -20.47 5.93
C ASN A 109 4.15 -20.03 4.51
N CYS A 110 2.87 -19.90 4.20
CA CYS A 110 2.42 -19.35 2.92
C CYS A 110 2.43 -17.83 2.92
N VAL A 111 2.86 -17.23 1.80
CA VAL A 111 2.87 -15.78 1.63
C VAL A 111 1.67 -15.33 0.78
N LEU A 112 0.90 -14.42 1.32
CA LEU A 112 -0.18 -13.70 0.66
C LEU A 112 0.23 -12.23 0.44
N GLN A 113 0.29 -11.80 -0.82
CA GLN A 113 0.60 -10.42 -1.17
C GLN A 113 -0.68 -9.66 -1.56
N ILE A 114 -1.01 -8.61 -0.81
CA ILE A 114 -2.14 -7.72 -1.09
C ILE A 114 -1.62 -6.36 -1.54
N ALA A 115 -1.88 -6.00 -2.80
CA ALA A 115 -1.43 -4.74 -3.38
C ALA A 115 -2.09 -3.52 -2.69
N LYS A 116 -1.28 -2.50 -2.38
CA LYS A 116 -1.77 -1.16 -2.03
C LYS A 116 -2.22 -0.44 -3.29
N GLU A 117 -3.40 0.16 -3.26
CA GLU A 117 -3.91 1.00 -4.34
C GLU A 117 -3.57 2.46 -4.06
N PHE A 118 -2.81 3.10 -4.95
CA PHE A 118 -2.56 4.53 -4.85
C PHE A 118 -3.67 5.26 -5.61
N LYS A 119 -4.63 5.86 -4.90
CA LYS A 119 -5.62 6.73 -5.53
C LYS A 119 -4.97 8.08 -5.80
N VAL A 120 -4.60 8.33 -7.05
CA VAL A 120 -4.25 9.67 -7.53
C VAL A 120 -5.56 10.45 -7.66
N SER A 121 -5.80 11.40 -6.76
CA SER A 121 -6.89 12.36 -6.94
C SER A 121 -6.41 13.48 -7.87
N GLU A 122 -6.94 13.55 -9.08
CA GLU A 122 -6.80 14.74 -9.93
C GLU A 122 -7.64 15.88 -9.35
N SER A 123 -6.97 16.90 -8.79
CA SER A 123 -7.60 18.19 -8.56
C SER A 123 -7.50 19.00 -9.86
N THR A 124 -8.54 18.98 -10.68
CA THR A 124 -8.68 19.91 -11.81
C THR A 124 -8.87 21.33 -11.27
N HIS A 125 -7.78 22.09 -11.18
CA HIS A 125 -7.86 23.54 -11.02
C HIS A 125 -8.34 24.12 -12.35
N SER A 126 -9.65 24.33 -12.50
CA SER A 126 -10.21 25.08 -13.62
C SER A 126 -9.83 26.56 -13.47
N GLY A 127 -8.60 26.91 -13.86
CA GLY A 127 -8.17 28.29 -13.99
C GLY A 127 -8.93 28.97 -15.12
N LYS A 128 -9.96 29.75 -14.77
CA LYS A 128 -10.49 30.78 -15.66
C LYS A 128 -9.39 31.82 -15.88
N LEU A 129 -8.89 31.92 -17.11
CA LEU A 129 -8.07 33.05 -17.56
C LEU A 129 -8.88 34.34 -17.39
N PRO A 130 -8.40 35.36 -16.63
CA PRO A 130 -9.05 36.66 -16.61
C PRO A 130 -8.81 37.40 -17.94
N ASN A 131 -9.90 37.92 -18.51
CA ASN A 131 -9.87 38.78 -19.70
C ASN A 131 -9.28 40.18 -19.37
N LYS A 132 -8.17 40.51 -20.06
CA LYS A 132 -7.66 41.79 -20.66
C LYS A 132 -8.41 43.13 -20.35
N PRO A 133 -7.76 44.31 -20.14
CA PRO A 133 -7.23 45.16 -21.24
C PRO A 133 -5.98 46.06 -21.05
N GLU A 134 -5.19 46.19 -22.14
CA GLU A 134 -4.55 47.41 -22.75
C GLU A 134 -3.69 48.34 -21.85
N LYS A 135 -2.43 48.76 -22.13
CA LYS A 135 -1.89 49.52 -23.28
C LYS A 135 -0.34 49.66 -23.24
N SER A 136 0.24 49.59 -24.44
CA SER A 136 1.27 50.48 -25.04
C SER A 136 2.75 50.49 -24.61
N LYS A 137 3.61 50.40 -25.65
CA LYS A 137 4.83 51.21 -25.94
C LYS A 137 6.06 50.91 -25.07
N ASP A 138 7.29 50.61 -25.52
CA ASP A 138 7.98 50.73 -26.80
C ASP A 138 9.12 49.68 -26.82
N VAL A 139 9.39 49.03 -27.95
CA VAL A 139 10.68 48.34 -28.18
C VAL A 139 11.21 48.81 -29.52
N GLU A 140 11.90 49.95 -29.48
CA GLU A 140 12.69 50.44 -30.59
C GLU A 140 14.01 49.67 -30.66
N LEU A 141 14.09 48.85 -31.71
CA LEU A 141 15.23 48.63 -32.59
C LEU A 141 16.65 48.79 -32.01
N CYS A 142 17.37 47.67 -31.92
CA CYS A 142 18.76 47.66 -32.38
C CYS A 142 19.11 46.31 -33.03
N ARG A 143 19.06 46.27 -34.37
CA ARG A 143 19.71 45.25 -35.19
C ARG A 143 21.18 45.63 -35.38
N LYS A 144 22.07 44.66 -35.12
CA LYS A 144 23.41 44.44 -35.70
C LYS A 144 24.38 45.63 -35.80
N LYS A 145 25.56 45.46 -35.19
CA LYS A 145 26.83 45.29 -35.91
C LYS A 145 27.78 44.44 -35.06
#